data_AF-A0A2G2Y5Z8-F1
#
_entry.id   AF-A0A2G2Y5Z8-F1
#
_cell.length_a   1.000
_cell.length_b   1.000
_cell.length_c   1.000
_cell.angle_alpha   90.00
_cell.angle_beta   90.00
_cell.angle_gamma   90.00
#
_symmetry.space_group_name_H-M   'P 1'
#
loop_
_entity.id
_entity.type
_entity.pdbx_description
1 polymer ?
#
loop_
_entity_poly.entity_id
_entity_poly.type
_entity_poly.pdbx_seq_one_letter_code
_entity_poly.pdbx_strand_id
1 'polypeptide(L)'
;CCKRHLDFQLGWYFLHLDPIYFGDYPKSMRERLGDRLPKFSQQERELLKDSLDFIGLNHYTSKFVGHATNSLEENDFYKIQDVEIIAEWGGGKVIGQKAASSWLYMVPWEIRKVLNHIAERYGNPPVYITENGMDDEDEDTSPLHEMLDDKLRVSYFKAYLASIHQAILWVLLQPVFL
;
A
#
# COMPACT_ATOMS: atom_id res chain seq x y z
N CYS A 1 1.34 -15.44 2.60
CA CYS A 1 1.32 -14.56 1.41
C CYS A 1 1.22 -13.08 1.80
N CYS A 2 0.20 -12.65 2.56
CA CYS A 2 -0.05 -11.22 2.83
C CYS A 2 1.13 -10.46 3.44
N LYS A 3 1.75 -10.99 4.51
CA LYS A 3 2.93 -10.35 5.12
C LYS A 3 4.11 -10.22 4.14
N ARG A 4 4.35 -11.25 3.34
CA ARG A 4 5.37 -11.24 2.30
C ARG A 4 5.07 -10.21 1.22
N HIS A 5 3.81 -10.05 0.83
CA HIS A 5 3.42 -9.00 -0.10
C HIS A 5 3.69 -7.60 0.46
N LEU A 6 3.35 -7.36 1.73
CA LEU A 6 3.66 -6.11 2.43
C LEU A 6 5.17 -5.86 2.55
N ASP A 7 5.97 -6.89 2.81
CA ASP A 7 7.43 -6.78 2.86
C ASP A 7 8.00 -6.32 1.51
N PHE A 8 7.53 -6.89 0.39
CA PHE A 8 7.98 -6.49 -0.94
C PHE A 8 7.46 -5.11 -1.35
N GLN A 9 6.23 -4.74 -0.97
CA GLN A 9 5.64 -3.44 -1.28
C GLN A 9 6.20 -2.33 -0.39
N LEU A 10 5.90 -2.35 0.91
CA LEU A 10 6.27 -1.28 1.85
C LEU A 10 7.70 -1.43 2.36
N GLY A 11 8.15 -2.66 2.62
CA GLY A 11 9.50 -2.90 3.15
C GLY A 11 10.61 -2.63 2.13
N TRP A 12 10.33 -2.69 0.83
CA TRP A 12 11.32 -2.49 -0.23
C TRP A 12 10.86 -1.57 -1.35
N TYR A 13 9.92 -2.00 -2.20
CA TYR A 13 9.75 -1.41 -3.53
C TYR A 13 9.17 0.01 -3.52
N PHE A 14 8.20 0.30 -2.64
CA PHE A 14 7.53 1.59 -2.62
C PHE A 14 8.06 2.56 -1.57
N LEU A 15 8.53 2.07 -0.41
CA LEU A 15 8.93 2.95 0.69
C LEU A 15 10.34 2.69 1.24
N HIS A 16 11.05 1.63 0.82
CA HIS A 16 12.41 1.29 1.28
C HIS A 16 12.60 1.31 2.82
N LEU A 17 11.54 1.04 3.60
CA LEU A 17 11.56 1.29 5.04
C LEU A 17 12.42 0.31 5.82
N ASP A 18 12.43 -0.98 5.46
CA ASP A 18 13.25 -1.96 6.20
C ASP A 18 14.75 -1.62 6.11
N PRO A 19 15.32 -1.28 4.93
CA PRO A 19 16.70 -0.78 4.84
C PRO A 19 16.98 0.47 5.66
N ILE A 20 16.06 1.44 5.70
CA ILE A 20 16.24 2.72 6.43
C ILE A 20 16.20 2.50 7.95
N TYR A 21 15.26 1.70 8.45
CA TYR A 21 15.05 1.51 9.89
C TYR A 21 15.88 0.37 10.49
N PHE A 22 16.14 -0.69 9.71
CA PHE A 22 16.79 -1.90 10.20
C PHE A 22 18.14 -2.18 9.51
N GLY A 23 18.51 -1.39 8.50
CA GLY A 23 19.80 -1.50 7.84
C GLY A 23 19.95 -2.74 6.96
N ASP A 24 18.86 -3.42 6.61
CA ASP A 24 18.84 -4.52 5.64
C ASP A 24 17.45 -4.69 5.02
N TYR A 25 17.37 -5.42 3.91
CA TYR A 25 16.11 -5.80 3.29
C TYR A 25 15.26 -6.73 4.18
N PRO A 26 13.93 -6.77 3.95
CA PRO A 26 13.07 -7.73 4.63
C PRO A 26 13.56 -9.17 4.50
N LYS A 27 13.49 -9.93 5.59
CA LYS A 27 13.92 -11.35 5.63
C LYS A 27 13.28 -12.20 4.54
N SER A 28 12.00 -12.00 4.28
CA SER A 28 11.25 -12.75 3.25
C SER A 28 11.79 -12.52 1.83
N MET A 29 12.34 -11.34 1.55
CA MET A 29 13.01 -11.06 0.29
C MET A 29 14.39 -11.68 0.22
N ARG A 30 15.18 -11.57 1.30
CA ARG A 30 16.52 -12.18 1.40
C ARG A 30 16.46 -13.68 1.10
N GLU A 31 15.50 -14.38 1.70
CA GLU A 31 15.30 -15.82 1.50
C GLU A 31 14.92 -16.20 0.06
N ARG A 32 14.22 -15.32 -0.66
CA ARG A 32 13.66 -15.62 -2.00
C ARG A 32 14.54 -15.19 -3.15
N LEU A 33 15.19 -14.05 -3.00
CA LEU A 33 16.06 -13.50 -4.03
C LEU A 33 17.49 -14.02 -3.89
N GLY A 34 17.91 -14.42 -2.69
CA GLY A 34 19.25 -14.94 -2.43
C GLY A 34 20.31 -13.97 -2.95
N ASP A 35 21.24 -14.51 -3.75
CA ASP A 35 22.37 -13.75 -4.30
C ASP A 35 21.96 -12.71 -5.37
N ARG A 36 20.72 -12.75 -5.87
CA ARG A 36 20.20 -11.70 -6.77
C ARG A 36 19.90 -10.40 -6.03
N LEU A 37 19.78 -10.44 -4.71
CA LEU A 37 19.54 -9.26 -3.88
C LEU A 37 20.89 -8.74 -3.34
N PRO A 38 21.32 -7.52 -3.73
CA PRO A 38 22.57 -6.94 -3.26
C PRO A 38 22.68 -6.89 -1.73
N LYS A 39 23.90 -6.87 -1.22
CA LYS A 39 24.17 -6.70 0.22
C LYS A 39 24.66 -5.29 0.43
N PHE A 40 24.07 -4.58 1.39
CA PHE A 40 24.59 -3.30 1.82
C PHE A 40 25.92 -3.51 2.54
N SER A 41 26.94 -2.77 2.11
CA SER A 41 28.18 -2.60 2.84
C SER A 41 27.92 -1.89 4.17
N GLN A 42 28.87 -1.96 5.10
CA GLN A 42 28.74 -1.29 6.39
C GLN A 42 28.53 0.23 6.23
N GLN A 43 29.22 0.85 5.28
CA GLN A 43 29.11 2.28 4.98
C GLN A 43 27.73 2.65 4.44
N GLU A 44 27.16 1.84 3.56
CA GLU A 44 25.80 2.07 3.03
C GLU A 44 24.74 1.91 4.11
N ARG A 45 24.91 0.95 5.03
CA ARG A 45 23.99 0.76 6.16
C ARG A 45 24.01 1.97 7.10
N GLU A 46 25.19 2.51 7.36
CA GLU A 46 25.35 3.73 8.17
C GLU A 46 24.75 4.95 7.48
N LEU A 47 24.85 5.04 6.15
CA LEU A 47 24.25 6.12 5.37
C LEU A 47 22.72 6.05 5.36
N LEU A 48 22.15 4.84 5.28
CA LEU A 48 20.70 4.63 5.20
C LEU A 48 20.00 4.77 6.55
N LYS A 49 20.70 4.44 7.63
CA LYS A 49 20.12 4.44 8.96
C LYS A 49 19.63 5.83 9.35
N ASP A 50 18.36 5.93 9.73
CA ASP A 50 17.72 7.17 10.18
C ASP A 50 17.80 8.33 9.15
N SER A 51 17.93 8.00 7.86
CA SER A 51 18.09 8.97 6.76
C SER A 51 16.78 9.60 6.25
N LEU A 52 15.70 9.47 7.02
CA LEU A 52 14.34 9.86 6.61
C LEU A 52 13.71 10.83 7.61
N ASP A 53 13.26 11.99 7.10
CA ASP A 53 12.52 12.98 7.88
C ASP A 53 11.01 12.70 7.94
N PHE A 54 10.44 12.17 6.84
CA PHE A 54 9.03 11.83 6.71
C PHE A 54 8.78 10.81 5.60
N ILE A 55 7.62 10.15 5.64
CA ILE A 55 7.18 9.21 4.61
C ILE A 55 6.13 9.87 3.71
N GLY A 56 6.37 9.88 2.40
CA GLY A 56 5.32 10.14 1.40
C GLY A 56 4.60 8.85 1.03
N LEU A 57 3.28 8.79 1.24
CA LEU A 57 2.46 7.62 0.96
C LEU A 57 1.47 7.91 -0.18
N ASN A 58 1.63 7.18 -1.28
CA ASN A 58 0.63 7.11 -2.35
C ASN A 58 -0.27 5.90 -2.07
N HIS A 59 -1.57 6.13 -1.85
CA HIS A 59 -2.50 5.04 -1.58
C HIS A 59 -3.84 5.25 -2.27
N TYR A 60 -4.12 4.38 -3.25
CA TYR A 60 -5.33 4.45 -4.07
C TYR A 60 -6.30 3.31 -3.78
N THR A 61 -5.80 2.08 -3.62
CA THR A 61 -6.59 0.84 -3.58
C THR A 61 -5.92 -0.21 -2.70
N SER A 62 -6.61 -1.30 -2.46
CA SER A 62 -6.07 -2.53 -1.88
C SER A 62 -6.68 -3.73 -2.58
N LYS A 63 -5.97 -4.86 -2.60
CA LYS A 63 -6.40 -6.09 -3.28
C LYS A 63 -6.28 -7.29 -2.35
N PHE A 64 -7.09 -8.31 -2.60
CA PHE A 64 -6.87 -9.60 -1.96
C PHE A 64 -5.63 -10.27 -2.57
N VAL A 65 -4.87 -10.96 -1.72
CA VAL A 65 -3.68 -11.69 -2.16
C VAL A 65 -3.73 -13.14 -1.66
N GLY A 66 -3.63 -14.06 -2.60
CA GLY A 66 -3.55 -15.50 -2.33
C GLY A 66 -2.11 -15.99 -2.31
N HIS A 67 -1.89 -17.21 -1.82
CA HIS A 67 -0.63 -17.90 -2.04
C HIS A 67 -0.75 -18.75 -3.31
N ALA A 68 0.17 -18.56 -4.25
CA ALA A 68 0.23 -19.33 -5.48
C ALA A 68 1.66 -19.78 -5.77
N THR A 69 1.92 -21.08 -5.65
CA THR A 69 3.25 -21.67 -5.90
C THR A 69 3.65 -21.62 -7.38
N ASN A 70 2.67 -21.63 -8.28
CA ASN A 70 2.83 -21.43 -9.72
C ASN A 70 2.00 -20.23 -10.14
N SER A 71 2.36 -19.04 -9.65
CA SER A 71 1.66 -17.81 -9.99
C SER A 71 1.57 -17.63 -11.51
N LEU A 72 0.35 -17.45 -12.02
CA LEU A 72 0.09 -17.14 -13.42
C LEU A 72 0.31 -15.65 -13.74
N GLU A 73 0.70 -14.86 -12.74
CA GLU A 73 1.01 -13.44 -12.90
C GLU A 73 2.15 -13.26 -13.91
N GLU A 74 1.97 -12.40 -14.91
CA GLU A 74 3.03 -12.14 -15.88
C GLU A 74 4.22 -11.41 -15.22
N ASN A 75 3.94 -10.59 -14.20
CA ASN A 75 4.92 -9.74 -13.53
C ASN A 75 5.84 -10.54 -12.58
N ASP A 76 7.15 -10.51 -12.86
CA ASP A 76 8.19 -11.15 -12.06
C ASP A 76 8.20 -10.69 -10.60
N PHE A 77 7.78 -9.45 -10.33
CA PHE A 77 7.61 -8.92 -8.98
C PHE A 77 6.59 -9.75 -8.18
N TYR A 78 5.46 -10.15 -8.75
CA TYR A 78 4.47 -10.99 -8.06
C TYR A 78 4.87 -12.47 -8.05
N LYS A 79 5.47 -12.97 -9.14
CA LYS A 79 5.96 -14.36 -9.22
C LYS A 79 6.96 -14.67 -8.12
N ILE A 80 7.95 -13.81 -7.89
CA ILE A 80 8.98 -14.07 -6.86
C ILE A 80 8.40 -14.11 -5.44
N GLN A 81 7.22 -13.52 -5.24
CA GLN A 81 6.49 -13.54 -3.99
C GLN A 81 5.57 -14.77 -3.85
N ASP A 82 5.47 -15.68 -4.82
CA ASP A 82 4.46 -16.77 -4.83
C ASP A 82 3.08 -16.26 -4.40
N VAL A 83 2.64 -15.13 -4.98
CA VAL A 83 1.32 -14.55 -4.74
C VAL A 83 0.51 -14.52 -6.02
N GLU A 84 -0.80 -14.57 -5.85
CA GLU A 84 -1.79 -14.25 -6.87
C GLU A 84 -2.56 -13.01 -6.41
N ILE A 85 -2.86 -12.11 -7.34
CA ILE A 85 -3.71 -10.95 -7.08
C ILE A 85 -5.15 -11.35 -7.34
N ILE A 86 -5.97 -11.34 -6.29
CA ILE A 86 -7.36 -11.80 -6.37
C ILE A 86 -8.27 -10.58 -6.51
N ALA A 87 -8.89 -10.45 -7.69
CA ALA A 87 -9.89 -9.43 -7.96
C ALA A 87 -11.24 -9.76 -7.29
N GLU A 88 -11.64 -11.04 -7.34
CA GLU A 88 -12.90 -11.55 -6.82
C GLU A 88 -12.65 -12.74 -5.89
N TRP A 89 -13.07 -12.60 -4.64
CA TRP A 89 -13.00 -13.65 -3.64
C TRP A 89 -14.28 -14.49 -3.66
N GLY A 90 -14.17 -15.82 -3.57
CA GLY A 90 -15.25 -16.79 -3.36
C GLY A 90 -16.67 -16.37 -3.78
N GLY A 91 -17.11 -16.80 -4.97
CA GLY A 91 -18.46 -16.52 -5.47
C GLY A 91 -18.64 -15.12 -6.09
N GLY A 92 -17.56 -14.50 -6.57
CA GLY A 92 -17.60 -13.21 -7.30
C GLY A 92 -17.54 -11.97 -6.40
N LYS A 93 -17.19 -12.11 -5.11
CA LYS A 93 -17.16 -10.99 -4.18
C LYS A 93 -15.92 -10.13 -4.38
N VAL A 94 -16.09 -8.91 -4.88
CA VAL A 94 -15.02 -7.90 -4.95
C VAL A 94 -14.73 -7.28 -3.57
N ILE A 95 -13.50 -6.79 -3.39
CA ILE A 95 -13.06 -6.17 -2.13
C ILE A 95 -13.74 -4.82 -1.83
N GLY A 96 -14.12 -4.11 -2.89
CA GLY A 96 -14.77 -2.80 -2.83
C GLY A 96 -15.40 -2.48 -4.17
N GLN A 97 -16.12 -1.37 -4.24
CA GLN A 97 -16.66 -0.89 -5.52
C GLN A 97 -15.51 -0.49 -6.44
N LYS A 98 -15.56 -0.95 -7.68
CA LYS A 98 -14.55 -0.65 -8.71
C LYS A 98 -14.82 0.75 -9.29
N ALA A 99 -13.77 1.53 -9.55
CA ALA A 99 -13.85 2.76 -10.33
C ALA A 99 -13.68 2.46 -11.83
N ALA A 100 -13.43 3.49 -12.65
CA ALA A 100 -13.25 3.32 -14.09
C ALA A 100 -12.03 2.47 -14.43
N SER A 101 -10.89 2.79 -13.81
CA SER A 101 -9.66 2.03 -13.94
C SER A 101 -9.82 0.59 -13.45
N SER A 102 -9.38 -0.36 -14.28
CA SER A 102 -9.45 -1.81 -13.99
C SER A 102 -8.76 -2.22 -12.68
N TRP A 103 -7.78 -1.45 -12.24
CA TRP A 103 -6.95 -1.71 -11.07
C TRP A 103 -7.45 -1.02 -9.79
N LEU A 104 -8.37 -0.05 -9.89
CA LEU A 104 -8.75 0.82 -8.78
C LEU A 104 -10.07 0.35 -8.14
N TYR A 105 -9.95 -0.09 -6.88
CA TYR A 105 -11.08 -0.46 -6.03
C TYR A 105 -11.13 0.49 -4.85
N MET A 106 -12.32 0.94 -4.49
CA MET A 106 -12.54 1.87 -3.40
C MET A 106 -12.59 1.11 -2.08
N VAL A 107 -11.46 1.13 -1.35
CA VAL A 107 -11.25 0.34 -0.12
C VAL A 107 -10.74 1.24 1.01
N PRO A 108 -11.55 2.21 1.47
CA PRO A 108 -11.09 3.29 2.37
C PRO A 108 -10.52 2.77 3.69
N TRP A 109 -11.04 1.68 4.24
CA TRP A 109 -10.58 1.16 5.54
C TRP A 109 -9.17 0.56 5.48
N GLU A 110 -8.62 0.25 4.31
CA GLU A 110 -7.27 -0.33 4.18
C GLU A 110 -6.18 0.72 4.37
N ILE A 111 -6.40 1.99 3.98
CA ILE A 111 -5.42 3.06 4.23
C ILE A 111 -5.13 3.21 5.72
N ARG A 112 -6.17 3.05 6.57
CA ARG A 112 -6.02 3.03 8.02
C ARG A 112 -5.11 1.88 8.47
N LYS A 113 -5.29 0.69 7.92
CA LYS A 113 -4.45 -0.47 8.27
C LYS A 113 -3.00 -0.28 7.84
N VAL A 114 -2.77 0.34 6.68
CA VAL A 114 -1.42 0.68 6.21
C VAL A 114 -0.76 1.70 7.14
N LEU A 115 -1.47 2.77 7.52
CA LEU A 115 -0.97 3.77 8.46
C LEU A 115 -0.67 3.18 9.84
N ASN A 116 -1.59 2.35 10.36
CA ASN A 116 -1.36 1.63 11.62
C ASN A 116 -0.13 0.71 11.52
N HIS A 117 0.03 -0.01 10.41
CA HIS A 117 1.19 -0.87 10.20
C HIS A 117 2.51 -0.08 10.19
N ILE A 118 2.50 1.09 9.55
CA ILE A 118 3.66 1.99 9.54
C ILE A 118 3.98 2.46 10.96
N ALA A 119 2.95 2.88 11.71
CA ALA A 119 3.10 3.34 13.09
C ALA A 119 3.68 2.25 14.00
N GLU A 120 3.14 1.03 13.95
CA GLU A 120 3.59 -0.09 14.79
C GLU A 120 5.00 -0.56 14.45
N ARG A 121 5.34 -0.65 13.16
CA ARG A 121 6.60 -1.27 12.72
C ARG A 121 7.77 -0.30 12.71
N TYR A 122 7.54 0.95 12.35
CA TYR A 122 8.59 1.93 12.11
C TYR A 122 8.58 3.09 13.13
N GLY A 123 7.87 2.93 14.26
CA GLY A 123 7.91 3.90 15.35
C GLY A 123 7.16 5.21 15.04
N ASN A 124 6.11 5.13 14.22
CA ASN A 124 5.21 6.25 13.92
C ASN A 124 5.92 7.54 13.44
N PRO A 125 6.69 7.48 12.33
CA PRO A 125 7.28 8.67 11.73
C PRO A 125 6.19 9.59 11.15
N PRO A 126 6.51 10.87 10.86
CA PRO A 126 5.61 11.73 10.10
C PRO A 126 5.26 11.11 8.75
N VAL A 127 3.97 11.00 8.43
CA VAL A 127 3.47 10.49 7.16
C VAL A 127 2.60 11.53 6.48
N TYR A 128 2.87 11.78 5.19
CA TYR A 128 2.05 12.61 4.32
C TYR A 128 1.41 11.72 3.26
N ILE A 129 0.09 11.85 3.08
CA ILE A 129 -0.58 11.24 1.93
C ILE A 129 -0.28 12.11 0.72
N THR A 130 0.67 11.68 -0.09
CA THR A 130 1.15 12.42 -1.27
C THR A 130 0.26 12.22 -2.47
N GLU A 131 -0.42 11.06 -2.55
CA GLU A 131 -1.43 10.80 -3.57
C GLU A 131 -2.59 9.95 -3.05
N ASN A 132 -3.81 10.38 -3.35
CA ASN A 132 -5.05 9.65 -3.15
C ASN A 132 -6.08 10.20 -4.13
N GLY A 133 -6.76 9.33 -4.90
CA GLY A 133 -7.68 9.78 -5.93
C GLY A 133 -8.50 8.65 -6.53
N MET A 134 -9.51 9.05 -7.30
CA MET A 134 -10.41 8.14 -8.00
C MET A 134 -10.81 8.77 -9.34
N ASP A 135 -10.69 7.97 -10.38
CA ASP A 135 -11.08 8.27 -11.74
C ASP A 135 -12.55 7.89 -11.98
N ASP A 136 -13.25 8.75 -12.73
CA ASP A 136 -14.61 8.46 -13.20
C ASP A 136 -14.55 7.91 -14.62
N GLU A 137 -15.61 7.19 -15.00
CA GLU A 137 -15.80 6.81 -16.40
C GLU A 137 -16.04 8.09 -17.20
N ASP A 138 -15.37 8.23 -18.33
CA ASP A 138 -15.54 9.38 -19.22
C ASP A 138 -16.25 8.93 -20.50
N GLU A 139 -17.42 9.49 -20.74
CA GLU A 139 -18.08 9.43 -22.05
C GLU A 139 -17.95 10.82 -22.67
N ASP A 140 -17.16 10.92 -23.75
CA ASP A 140 -16.83 12.17 -24.49
C ASP A 140 -18.05 13.04 -24.87
N THR A 141 -19.26 12.49 -24.82
CA THR A 141 -20.52 13.18 -25.15
C THR A 141 -21.30 13.69 -23.94
N SER A 142 -20.81 13.50 -22.72
CA SER A 142 -21.52 13.85 -21.49
C SER A 142 -21.67 15.37 -21.34
N PRO A 143 -22.86 15.89 -20.99
CA PRO A 143 -23.01 17.30 -20.66
C PRO A 143 -22.13 17.71 -19.46
N LEU A 144 -21.53 18.89 -19.51
CA LEU A 144 -20.63 19.40 -18.44
C LEU A 144 -21.25 19.31 -17.03
N HIS A 145 -22.55 19.57 -16.89
CA HIS A 145 -23.21 19.52 -15.59
C HIS A 145 -23.30 18.10 -15.00
N GLU A 146 -23.31 17.06 -15.84
CA GLU A 146 -23.26 15.66 -15.42
C GLU A 146 -21.82 15.28 -15.03
N MET A 147 -20.82 15.73 -15.80
CA MET A 147 -19.40 15.54 -15.47
C MET A 147 -19.01 16.19 -14.14
N LEU A 148 -19.63 17.32 -13.79
CA LEU A 148 -19.40 18.02 -12.52
C LEU A 148 -20.17 17.43 -11.34
N ASP A 149 -21.12 16.53 -11.57
CA ASP A 149 -21.90 15.85 -10.51
C ASP A 149 -21.20 14.56 -10.04
N ASP A 150 -19.93 14.69 -9.62
CA ASP A 150 -19.03 13.58 -9.28
C ASP A 150 -19.23 13.02 -7.87
N LYS A 151 -20.48 12.69 -7.52
CA LYS A 151 -20.88 12.21 -6.18
C LYS A 151 -20.08 10.99 -5.71
N LEU A 152 -19.64 10.15 -6.63
CA LEU A 152 -18.85 8.97 -6.30
C LEU A 152 -17.44 9.35 -5.86
N ARG A 153 -16.75 10.24 -6.59
CA ARG A 153 -15.45 10.81 -6.19
C ARG A 153 -15.54 11.57 -4.87
N VAL A 154 -16.60 12.37 -4.67
CA VAL A 154 -16.84 13.05 -3.37
C VAL A 154 -16.97 12.03 -2.23
N SER A 155 -17.69 10.92 -2.46
CA SER A 155 -17.86 9.86 -1.47
C SER A 155 -16.55 9.11 -1.19
N TYR A 156 -15.73 8.88 -2.22
CA TYR A 156 -14.39 8.33 -2.10
C TYR A 156 -13.54 9.16 -1.14
N PHE A 157 -13.39 10.47 -1.41
CA PHE A 157 -12.56 11.33 -0.56
C PHE A 157 -13.08 11.41 0.88
N LYS A 158 -14.40 11.52 1.07
CA LYS A 158 -15.00 11.50 2.42
C LYS A 158 -14.66 10.22 3.18
N ALA A 159 -14.74 9.07 2.54
CA ALA A 159 -14.48 7.79 3.18
C ALA A 159 -12.99 7.59 3.50
N TYR A 160 -12.09 8.00 2.60
CA TYR A 160 -10.65 7.92 2.84
C TYR A 160 -10.21 8.90 3.94
N LEU A 161 -10.68 10.15 3.91
CA LEU A 161 -10.39 11.13 4.97
C LEU A 161 -10.90 10.66 6.33
N ALA A 162 -12.10 10.08 6.40
CA ALA A 162 -12.63 9.49 7.63
C ALA A 162 -11.75 8.34 8.14
N SER A 163 -11.23 7.50 7.24
CA SER A 163 -10.35 6.38 7.60
C SER A 163 -8.97 6.85 8.08
N ILE A 164 -8.42 7.90 7.46
CA ILE A 164 -7.19 8.57 7.91
C ILE A 164 -7.40 9.16 9.30
N HIS A 165 -8.51 9.86 9.54
CA HIS A 165 -8.84 10.41 10.85
C HIS A 165 -8.92 9.31 11.92
N GLN A 166 -9.51 8.16 11.60
CA GLN A 166 -9.52 7.01 12.50
C GLN A 166 -8.12 6.43 12.77
N ALA A 167 -7.19 6.51 11.81
CA ALA A 167 -5.80 6.10 12.02
C ALA A 167 -5.10 7.03 13.03
N ILE A 168 -5.30 8.35 12.89
CA ILE A 168 -4.77 9.36 13.83
C ILE A 168 -5.29 9.09 15.24
N LEU A 169 -6.61 8.94 15.39
CA LEU A 169 -7.21 8.63 16.69
C LEU A 169 -6.68 7.32 17.28
N TRP A 170 -6.47 6.31 16.43
CA TRP A 170 -5.95 5.02 16.88
C TRP A 170 -4.56 5.16 17.52
N VAL A 171 -3.65 5.91 16.90
CA VAL A 171 -2.31 6.19 17.45
C VAL A 171 -2.39 6.94 18.77
N LEU A 172 -3.19 8.00 18.84
CA LEU A 172 -3.33 8.86 20.04
C LEU A 172 -3.87 8.12 21.27
N LEU A 173 -4.56 6.99 21.06
CA LEU A 173 -5.13 6.17 22.13
C LEU A 173 -4.19 5.03 22.57
N GLN A 174 -3.03 4.83 21.92
CA GLN A 174 -2.07 3.79 22.31
C GLN A 174 -1.12 4.32 23.40
N PRO A 175 -0.95 3.60 24.53
CA PRO A 175 0.01 3.98 25.57
C PRO A 175 1.48 4.03 25.13
N VAL A 176 1.80 3.36 24.01
CA VAL A 176 3.18 3.20 23.51
C VAL A 176 3.69 4.45 22.78
N PHE A 177 2.78 5.34 22.35
CA PHE A 177 3.12 6.57 21.62
C PHE A 177 2.88 7.86 22.45
N LEU A 178 2.63 7.72 23.75
CA LEU A 178 2.55 8.80 24.75
C LEU A 178 3.85 8.87 25.55
#